data_AF-U2Q5X2-F1
#
_entry.id   AF-U2Q5X2-F1
#
_cell.length_a   1.000
_cell.length_b   1.000
_cell.length_c   1.000
_cell.angle_alpha   90.00
_cell.angle_beta   90.00
_cell.angle_gamma   90.00
#
_symmetry.space_group_name_H-M   'P 1'
#
loop_
_entity.id
_entity.type
_entity.pdbx_description
1 polymer ?
#
loop_
_entity_poly.entity_id
_entity_poly.type
_entity_poly.pdbx_seq_one_letter_code
_entity_poly.pdbx_strand_id
1 'polypeptide(L)'
;MPDAWRVYEDLIAEIPQDVVVGTVNVGVRGTRVVNSAGGGGMAWTMDQRSRPEIFEGAVLDGLPMRTAAGLVCSWNPAEASIGQASIDSWYSRPESAAEKGFVATGEALA
;
A
#
# COMPACT_ATOMS: atom_id res chain seq x y z
N MET A 1 -9.96 0.64 25.43
CA MET A 1 -8.87 0.97 24.49
C MET A 1 -9.51 1.18 23.13
N PRO A 2 -9.22 2.26 22.39
CA PRO A 2 -9.61 2.32 20.98
C PRO A 2 -8.95 1.15 20.24
N ASP A 3 -9.65 0.60 19.25
CA ASP A 3 -9.10 -0.42 18.38
C ASP A 3 -7.94 0.17 17.56
N ALA A 4 -6.73 -0.34 17.81
CA ALA A 4 -5.50 0.16 17.20
C ALA A 4 -5.45 -0.09 15.69
N TRP A 5 -6.23 -1.05 15.18
CA TRP A 5 -6.21 -1.43 13.77
C TRP A 5 -7.28 -0.74 12.94
N ARG A 6 -8.30 -0.16 13.58
CA ARG A 6 -9.45 0.44 12.89
C ARG A 6 -9.07 1.42 11.80
N VAL A 7 -8.02 2.25 12.01
CA VAL A 7 -7.55 3.19 10.97
C VAL A 7 -7.11 2.47 9.69
N TYR A 8 -6.43 1.33 9.81
CA TYR A 8 -6.01 0.54 8.65
C TYR A 8 -7.18 -0.20 8.02
N GLU A 9 -8.09 -0.74 8.83
CA GLU A 9 -9.30 -1.40 8.35
C GLU A 9 -10.17 -0.44 7.52
N ASP A 10 -10.38 0.78 8.02
CA ASP A 10 -11.11 1.83 7.32
C ASP A 10 -10.43 2.18 5.98
N LEU A 11 -9.09 2.34 5.98
CA LEU A 11 -8.34 2.65 4.76
C LEU A 11 -8.42 1.52 3.72
N ILE A 12 -8.31 0.27 4.15
CA ILE A 12 -8.36 -0.92 3.28
C ILE A 12 -9.77 -1.14 2.73
N ALA A 13 -10.80 -0.83 3.53
CA ALA A 13 -12.20 -1.02 3.15
C ALA A 13 -12.64 -0.16 1.96
N GLU A 14 -11.99 0.98 1.70
CA GLU A 14 -12.29 1.84 0.56
C GLU A 14 -11.69 1.35 -0.77
N ILE A 15 -10.67 0.48 -0.74
CA ILE A 15 -10.01 -0.01 -1.95
C ILE A 15 -10.98 -0.97 -2.69
N PRO A 16 -11.35 -0.78 -3.96
CA PRO A 16 -12.25 -1.69 -4.67
C PRO A 16 -11.72 -3.13 -4.76
N GLN A 17 -12.63 -4.10 -4.78
CA GLN A 17 -12.30 -5.54 -4.73
C GLN A 17 -11.65 -6.07 -6.01
N ASP A 18 -11.89 -5.39 -7.13
CA ASP A 18 -11.37 -5.72 -8.46
C ASP A 18 -9.99 -5.12 -8.74
N VAL A 19 -9.47 -4.27 -7.84
CA VAL A 19 -8.12 -3.74 -7.93
C VAL A 19 -7.13 -4.79 -7.44
N VAL A 20 -6.13 -5.08 -8.26
CA VAL A 20 -5.08 -6.07 -7.98
C VAL A 20 -3.71 -5.40 -7.93
N VAL A 21 -2.77 -6.09 -7.29
CA VAL A 21 -1.36 -5.72 -7.31
C VAL A 21 -0.81 -5.93 -8.72
N GLY A 22 -0.22 -4.89 -9.29
CA GLY A 22 0.49 -4.97 -10.56
C GLY A 22 1.92 -5.46 -10.37
N THR A 23 2.68 -4.79 -9.48
CA THR A 23 4.02 -5.21 -9.11
C THR A 23 4.43 -4.67 -7.74
N VAL A 24 5.34 -5.38 -7.06
CA VAL A 24 5.98 -4.95 -5.82
C VAL A 24 7.49 -4.88 -6.01
N ASN A 25 8.10 -3.78 -5.57
CA ASN A 25 9.54 -3.62 -5.55
C ASN A 25 10.02 -3.24 -4.14
N VAL A 26 10.75 -4.15 -3.50
CA VAL A 26 11.35 -3.92 -2.18
C VAL A 26 12.80 -3.44 -2.37
N GLY A 27 13.01 -2.13 -2.31
CA GLY A 27 14.34 -1.51 -2.38
C GLY A 27 14.93 -1.24 -0.99
N VAL A 28 16.21 -0.86 -0.93
CA VAL A 28 16.95 -0.62 0.34
C VAL A 28 16.31 0.46 1.22
N ARG A 29 15.74 1.51 0.62
CA ARG A 29 15.15 2.66 1.35
C ARG A 29 13.67 2.87 1.08
N GLY A 30 13.14 2.19 0.06
CA GLY A 30 11.77 2.39 -0.38
C GLY A 30 11.19 1.10 -0.90
N THR A 31 10.04 0.74 -0.36
CA THR A 31 9.17 -0.32 -0.87
C THR A 31 8.11 0.35 -1.71
N ARG A 32 7.94 -0.11 -2.95
CA ARG A 32 6.99 0.46 -3.92
C ARG A 32 5.98 -0.59 -4.35
N VAL A 33 4.75 -0.15 -4.55
CA VAL A 33 3.66 -0.98 -5.07
C VAL A 33 2.93 -0.20 -6.16
N VAL A 34 2.66 -0.86 -7.28
CA VAL A 34 1.81 -0.34 -8.36
C VAL A 34 0.57 -1.20 -8.46
N ASN A 35 -0.58 -0.59 -8.73
CA ASN A 35 -1.87 -1.25 -8.81
C ASN A 35 -2.48 -1.24 -10.21
N SER A 36 -3.44 -2.13 -10.45
CA SER A 36 -4.13 -2.25 -11.75
C SER A 36 -4.97 -1.03 -12.13
N ALA A 37 -5.28 -0.14 -11.19
CA ALA A 37 -6.00 1.10 -11.43
C ALA A 37 -5.08 2.29 -11.77
N GLY A 38 -3.79 2.04 -12.03
CA GLY A 38 -2.81 3.06 -12.41
C GLY A 38 -2.22 3.85 -11.24
N GLY A 39 -2.49 3.45 -10.00
CA GLY A 39 -1.91 4.05 -8.80
C GLY A 39 -0.55 3.47 -8.41
N GLY A 40 0.30 4.32 -7.84
CA GLY A 40 1.63 3.96 -7.34
C GLY A 40 1.85 4.49 -5.94
N GLY A 41 2.42 3.67 -5.06
CA GLY A 41 2.66 4.00 -3.65
C GLY A 41 4.08 3.67 -3.24
N MET A 42 4.56 4.34 -2.19
CA MET A 42 5.88 4.11 -1.64
C MET A 42 5.89 4.30 -0.13
N ALA A 43 6.44 3.31 0.57
CA ALA A 43 6.73 3.39 2.00
C ALA A 43 8.22 3.19 2.26
N TRP A 44 8.67 3.59 3.44
CA TRP A 44 10.04 3.31 3.88
C TRP A 44 10.24 1.80 4.08
N THR A 45 11.34 1.25 3.57
CA THR A 45 11.64 -0.18 3.77
C THR A 45 12.15 -0.42 5.18
N MET A 46 11.40 -1.19 5.97
CA MET A 46 11.86 -1.73 7.25
C MET A 46 12.37 -3.16 7.06
N ASP A 47 13.67 -3.34 6.78
CA ASP A 47 14.29 -4.67 6.64
C ASP A 47 14.59 -5.30 8.00
N GLN A 48 13.55 -5.44 8.82
CA GLN A 48 13.58 -6.17 10.09
C GLN A 48 12.62 -7.34 9.94
N ARG A 49 13.18 -8.56 9.91
CA ARG A 49 12.41 -9.79 9.66
C ARG A 49 12.20 -10.53 10.98
N SER A 50 11.31 -9.99 11.82
CA SER A 50 10.99 -10.52 13.14
C SER A 50 10.15 -11.81 13.10
N ARG A 51 9.53 -12.13 11.96
CA ARG A 51 8.74 -13.35 11.72
C ARG A 51 8.94 -13.85 10.29
N PRO A 52 8.63 -15.13 10.01
CA PRO A 52 8.57 -15.64 8.65
C PRO A 52 7.63 -14.80 7.78
N GLU A 53 7.95 -14.72 6.49
CA GLU A 53 7.10 -14.07 5.49
C GLU A 53 5.84 -14.91 5.27
N ILE A 54 4.68 -14.26 5.24
CA ILE A 54 3.39 -14.79 4.78
C ILE A 54 3.47 -15.02 3.26
N PHE A 55 4.11 -14.11 2.54
CA PHE A 55 4.35 -14.21 1.10
C PHE A 55 5.85 -14.23 0.82
N GLU A 56 6.35 -15.40 0.46
CA GLU A 56 7.77 -15.60 0.18
C GLU A 56 8.25 -14.69 -0.97
N GLY A 57 9.28 -13.89 -0.70
CA GLY A 57 9.92 -13.06 -1.73
C GLY A 57 9.05 -11.93 -2.28
N ALA A 58 8.00 -11.51 -1.56
CA ALA A 58 7.07 -10.44 -1.95
C ALA A 58 6.34 -10.68 -3.29
N VAL A 59 6.14 -11.94 -3.68
CA VAL A 59 5.37 -12.30 -4.88
C VAL A 59 3.88 -12.09 -4.61
N LEU A 60 3.38 -10.90 -4.92
CA LEU A 60 2.00 -10.48 -4.70
C LEU A 60 1.26 -10.13 -6.00
N ASP A 61 1.95 -10.15 -7.14
CA ASP A 61 1.42 -9.78 -8.45
C ASP A 61 0.14 -10.57 -8.76
N GLY A 62 -0.91 -9.84 -9.15
CA GLY A 62 -2.24 -10.39 -9.45
C GLY A 62 -3.12 -10.68 -8.22
N LEU A 63 -2.63 -10.57 -6.99
CA LEU A 63 -3.47 -10.69 -5.80
C LEU A 63 -4.35 -9.46 -5.60
N PRO A 64 -5.51 -9.60 -4.91
CA PRO A 64 -6.34 -8.46 -4.54
C PRO A 64 -5.54 -7.42 -3.74
N MET A 65 -5.71 -6.15 -4.08
CA MET A 65 -4.98 -5.07 -3.42
C MET A 65 -5.24 -5.02 -1.91
N ARG A 66 -6.47 -5.35 -1.48
CA ARG A 66 -6.80 -5.45 -0.05
C ARG A 66 -5.95 -6.49 0.69
N THR A 67 -5.58 -7.58 0.03
CA THR A 67 -4.71 -8.61 0.60
C THR A 67 -3.31 -8.05 0.86
N ALA A 68 -2.73 -7.36 -0.13
CA ALA A 68 -1.42 -6.73 0.03
C ALA A 68 -1.45 -5.59 1.06
N ALA A 69 -2.48 -4.74 1.03
CA ALA A 69 -2.68 -3.66 1.99
C ALA A 69 -2.84 -4.17 3.43
N GLY A 70 -3.48 -5.34 3.62
CA GLY A 70 -3.62 -5.99 4.92
C GLY A 70 -2.28 -6.36 5.59
N LEU A 71 -1.19 -6.46 4.84
CA LEU A 71 0.15 -6.68 5.41
C LEU A 71 0.62 -5.54 6.31
N VAL A 72 -0.03 -4.37 6.28
CA VAL A 72 0.26 -3.26 7.19
C VAL A 72 0.10 -3.66 8.66
N CYS A 73 -0.75 -4.67 8.93
CA CYS A 73 -0.95 -5.24 10.26
C CYS A 73 -0.02 -6.43 10.56
N SER A 74 0.93 -6.74 9.67
CA SER A 74 1.92 -7.81 9.89
C SER A 74 2.90 -7.44 10.99
N TRP A 75 3.25 -8.42 11.82
CA TRP A 75 4.32 -8.34 12.80
C TRP A 75 5.71 -8.59 12.20
N ASN A 76 5.81 -8.71 10.87
CA ASN A 76 7.04 -8.60 10.11
C ASN A 76 7.11 -7.20 9.45
N PRO A 77 7.94 -6.27 9.96
CA PRO A 77 8.07 -4.91 9.42
C PRO A 77 8.36 -4.83 7.92
N ALA A 78 9.05 -5.82 7.34
CA ALA A 78 9.29 -5.86 5.90
C ALA A 78 7.97 -6.00 5.13
N GLU A 79 7.04 -6.80 5.62
CA GLU A 79 5.70 -6.94 5.05
C GLU A 79 4.82 -5.72 5.36
N ALA A 80 4.93 -5.16 6.56
CA ALA A 80 4.21 -3.93 6.90
C ALA A 80 4.59 -2.77 5.97
N SER A 81 5.84 -2.72 5.52
CA SER A 81 6.30 -1.76 4.50
C SER A 81 5.58 -1.96 3.16
N ILE A 82 5.35 -3.21 2.74
CA ILE A 82 4.58 -3.53 1.53
C ILE A 82 3.11 -3.14 1.72
N GLY A 83 2.53 -3.43 2.88
CA GLY A 83 1.15 -3.07 3.18
C GLY A 83 0.91 -1.56 3.17
N GLN A 84 1.81 -0.80 3.79
CA GLN A 84 1.75 0.67 3.75
C GLN A 84 1.89 1.20 2.32
N ALA A 85 2.86 0.71 1.54
CA ALA A 85 3.02 1.12 0.15
C ALA A 85 1.80 0.77 -0.72
N SER A 86 1.12 -0.33 -0.40
CA SER A 86 -0.13 -0.75 -1.06
C SER A 86 -1.28 0.22 -0.77
N ILE A 87 -1.44 0.64 0.48
CA ILE A 87 -2.41 1.68 0.90
C ILE A 87 -2.09 2.99 0.16
N ASP A 88 -0.82 3.42 0.20
CA ASP A 88 -0.39 4.66 -0.45
C ASP A 88 -0.64 4.62 -1.97
N SER A 89 -0.57 3.43 -2.59
CA SER A 89 -0.85 3.26 -4.03
C SER A 89 -2.29 3.59 -4.40
N TRP A 90 -3.24 3.40 -3.49
CA TRP A 90 -4.64 3.73 -3.73
C TRP A 90 -4.91 5.21 -3.49
N TYR A 91 -4.47 5.73 -2.34
CA TYR A 91 -4.78 7.10 -1.92
C TYR A 91 -3.95 8.18 -2.63
N SER A 92 -2.78 7.83 -3.17
CA SER A 92 -1.95 8.76 -3.95
C SER A 92 -2.40 8.92 -5.40
N ARG A 93 -3.43 8.18 -5.83
CA ARG A 93 -4.03 8.41 -7.15
C ARG A 93 -4.64 9.80 -7.25
N PRO A 94 -4.55 10.48 -8.40
CA PRO A 94 -5.18 11.79 -8.58
C PRO A 94 -6.67 11.81 -8.27
N GLU A 95 -7.41 10.76 -8.68
CA GLU A 95 -8.86 10.70 -8.44
C GLU A 95 -9.15 10.52 -6.94
N SER A 96 -8.49 9.56 -6.30
CA SER A 96 -8.64 9.32 -4.85
C SER A 96 -8.28 10.58 -4.04
N ALA A 97 -7.17 11.24 -4.38
CA ALA A 97 -6.75 12.45 -3.68
C ALA A 97 -7.78 13.58 -3.85
N ALA A 98 -8.25 13.81 -5.08
CA ALA A 98 -9.25 14.84 -5.37
C ALA A 98 -10.59 14.58 -4.65
N GLU A 99 -11.06 13.32 -4.62
CA GLU A 99 -12.26 12.92 -3.88
C GLU A 99 -12.15 13.20 -2.38
N LYS A 100 -10.95 13.15 -1.82
CA LYS A 100 -10.67 13.50 -0.42
C LYS A 100 -10.38 14.98 -0.18
N GLY A 101 -10.60 15.83 -1.19
CA GLY A 101 -10.45 17.28 -1.10
C GLY A 101 -9.01 17.78 -1.23
N PHE A 102 -8.08 16.94 -1.70
CA PHE A 102 -6.75 17.43 -2.07
C PHE A 102 -6.86 18.36 -3.28
N VAL A 103 -6.36 19.58 -3.13
CA VAL A 103 -6.23 20.55 -4.21
C VAL A 103 -4.75 20.69 -4.52
N ALA A 104 -4.35 20.36 -5.75
CA ALA A 104 -2.99 20.57 -6.19
C ALA A 104 -2.67 22.08 -6.17
N THR A 105 -1.65 22.46 -5.40
CA THR A 105 -1.29 23.88 -5.17
C THR A 105 -0.20 24.38 -6.12
N GLY A 106 0.11 23.65 -7.19
CA GLY A 106 1.12 24.06 -8.18
C GLY A 106 0.81 23.53 -9.59
N GLU A 107 1.15 24.32 -10.60
CA GLU A 107 1.23 23.85 -11.99
C GLU A 107 2.46 22.93 -12.12
N ALA A 108 2.31 21.63 -11.90
CA ALA A 108 3.37 20.66 -12.17
C ALA A 108 2.74 19.26 -12.33
N LEU A 109 2.78 18.55 -13.46
CA LEU A 109 3.36 18.72 -14.80
C LEU A 109 2.41 17.94 -15.73
N ALA A 110 1.97 18.55 -16.83
CA ALA A 110 1.29 17.83 -17.92
C ALA A 110 2.25 16.84 -18.61
#